data_AF-A0A3P7MAF9-F1
#
_entry.id   AF-A0A3P7MAF9-F1
#
_cell.length_a   1.000
_cell.length_b   1.000
_cell.length_c   1.000
_cell.angle_alpha   90.00
_cell.angle_beta   90.00
_cell.angle_gamma   90.00
#
_symmetry.space_group_name_H-M   'P 1'
#
loop_
_entity.id
_entity.type
_entity.pdbx_description
1 polymer ?
#
loop_
_entity_poly.entity_id
_entity_poly.type
_entity_poly.pdbx_seq_one_letter_code
_entity_poly.pdbx_strand_id
1 'polypeptide(L)'
;EKPIMVVPSISSLSSFSSPLSSSLSSSSSLSSNLPAICPIGLPYQDENGRILHCSFTNLCPINYFCHFGADITTTVCCKVTTFMSPCNIPVQIGHGTGHIKRIYYNAAIRQCIPFIYSGIGGNENNFLTVEECISKCLNDFGSNFIQHFDNNGKYT
;
A
#
# COMPACT_ATOMS: atom_id res chain seq x y z
N GLU A 1 52.90 -15.91 -8.68
CA GLU A 1 52.70 -16.68 -7.43
C GLU A 1 51.31 -16.41 -6.89
N LYS A 2 50.58 -17.45 -6.51
CA LYS A 2 49.19 -17.40 -6.01
C LYS A 2 49.20 -18.12 -4.66
N PRO A 3 48.80 -17.48 -3.54
CA PRO A 3 48.87 -18.13 -2.24
C PRO A 3 47.72 -19.14 -2.08
N ILE A 4 48.12 -20.27 -1.51
CA ILE A 4 47.38 -21.52 -1.33
C ILE A 4 46.45 -21.40 -0.11
N MET A 5 45.21 -21.88 -0.26
CA MET A 5 44.25 -22.06 0.84
C MET A 5 44.78 -23.07 1.85
N VAL A 6 44.77 -22.69 3.13
CA VAL A 6 44.92 -23.63 4.26
C VAL A 6 43.59 -23.66 5.01
N VAL A 7 42.91 -24.79 4.94
CA VAL A 7 41.75 -25.15 5.76
C VAL A 7 42.23 -25.87 7.03
N PRO A 8 41.70 -25.57 8.22
CA PRO A 8 41.83 -26.45 9.37
C PRO A 8 40.60 -27.36 9.52
N SER A 9 40.87 -28.59 9.96
CA SER A 9 39.91 -29.67 10.19
C SER A 9 39.56 -29.80 11.68
N ILE A 10 38.34 -30.30 11.94
CA ILE A 10 37.81 -31.04 13.12
C ILE A 10 37.83 -30.30 14.49
N SER A 11 36.82 -30.36 15.38
CA SER A 11 35.93 -31.44 15.82
C SER A 11 34.80 -30.94 16.76
N SER A 12 33.78 -31.79 16.93
CA SER A 12 32.95 -32.04 18.13
C SER A 12 31.80 -31.09 18.57
N LEU A 13 30.65 -31.75 18.78
CA LEU A 13 29.37 -31.31 19.31
C LEU A 13 29.43 -30.84 20.78
N SER A 14 28.57 -29.89 21.17
CA SER A 14 27.80 -30.02 22.42
C SER A 14 26.56 -29.13 22.41
N SER A 15 25.43 -29.77 22.70
CA SER A 15 24.14 -29.18 23.01
C SER A 15 24.18 -28.65 24.44
N PHE A 16 23.68 -27.44 24.69
CA PHE A 16 23.28 -27.01 26.03
C PHE A 16 21.95 -26.27 25.97
N SER A 17 21.02 -26.77 26.79
CA SER A 17 19.65 -26.30 26.96
C SER A 17 19.50 -25.51 28.27
N SER A 18 18.97 -24.28 28.15
CA SER A 18 18.12 -23.50 29.11
C SER A 18 18.71 -23.13 30.51
N PRO A 19 18.09 -22.28 31.37
CA PRO A 19 16.93 -21.36 31.24
C PRO A 19 17.12 -19.93 31.85
N LEU A 20 16.05 -19.12 31.75
CA LEU A 20 15.52 -18.16 32.75
C LEU A 20 15.79 -16.64 32.64
N SER A 21 14.71 -15.96 32.23
CA SER A 21 14.11 -14.73 32.77
C SER A 21 14.97 -13.49 33.05
N SER A 22 14.71 -12.44 32.27
CA SER A 22 14.64 -11.08 32.80
C SER A 22 13.37 -10.40 32.29
N SER A 23 12.58 -10.00 33.28
CA SER A 23 11.38 -9.17 33.24
C SER A 23 11.52 -7.96 32.30
N LEU A 24 10.61 -7.85 31.32
CA LEU A 24 10.24 -6.55 30.78
C LEU A 24 8.86 -6.17 31.30
N SER A 25 8.88 -5.08 32.05
CA SER A 25 7.79 -4.29 32.60
C SER A 25 6.63 -4.11 31.63
N SER A 26 5.44 -4.46 32.12
CA SER A 26 4.14 -4.16 31.55
C SER A 26 3.95 -2.66 31.36
N SER A 27 4.22 -2.15 30.16
CA SER A 27 3.56 -0.95 29.65
C SER A 27 2.43 -1.42 28.73
N SER A 28 1.19 -1.17 29.17
CA SER A 28 -0.04 -1.46 28.45
C SER A 28 -0.03 -0.82 27.06
N SER A 29 0.31 -1.61 26.03
CA SER A 29 0.14 -1.24 24.63
C SER A 29 -1.15 -1.88 24.12
N LEU A 30 -2.14 -1.05 23.83
CA LEU A 30 -3.42 -1.43 23.22
C LEU A 30 -3.23 -1.80 21.73
N SER A 31 -2.29 -2.70 21.38
CA SER A 31 -1.87 -2.94 19.99
C SER A 31 -1.53 -4.40 19.64
N SER A 32 -2.03 -5.40 20.36
CA SER A 32 -1.68 -6.80 20.09
C SER A 32 -2.59 -7.56 19.10
N ASN A 33 -3.68 -6.96 18.60
CA ASN A 33 -4.64 -7.65 17.72
C ASN A 33 -5.22 -6.79 16.58
N LEU A 34 -4.60 -5.65 16.22
CA LEU A 34 -5.15 -4.81 15.16
C LEU A 34 -4.91 -5.45 13.79
N PRO A 35 -5.94 -5.60 12.93
CA PRO A 35 -5.78 -6.23 11.63
C PRO A 35 -4.84 -5.43 10.73
N ALA A 36 -3.91 -6.13 10.07
CA ALA A 36 -3.01 -5.56 9.08
C ALA A 36 -3.79 -5.23 7.80
N ILE A 37 -4.53 -4.12 7.80
CA ILE A 37 -5.36 -3.71 6.66
C ILE A 37 -4.55 -2.92 5.63
N CYS A 38 -3.68 -2.04 6.09
CA CYS A 38 -2.87 -1.19 5.24
C CYS A 38 -1.63 -1.93 4.72
N PRO A 39 -1.09 -1.54 3.54
CA PRO A 39 0.16 -2.11 3.04
C PRO A 39 1.33 -1.94 4.00
N ILE A 40 1.36 -0.81 4.71
CA ILE A 40 2.38 -0.46 5.69
C ILE A 40 1.70 0.22 6.88
N GLY A 41 2.02 -0.26 8.08
CA GLY A 41 1.52 0.30 9.33
C GLY A 41 0.05 0.02 9.58
N LEU A 42 -0.50 0.74 10.56
CA LEU A 42 -1.89 0.62 10.98
C LEU A 42 -2.77 1.63 10.23
N PRO A 43 -4.09 1.36 10.11
CA PRO A 43 -5.05 2.36 9.65
C PRO A 43 -5.00 3.64 10.50
N TYR A 44 -5.46 4.75 9.93
CA TYR A 44 -5.67 5.97 10.69
C TYR A 44 -6.60 5.71 11.87
N GLN A 45 -6.20 6.21 13.05
CA GLN A 45 -6.99 6.19 14.26
C GLN A 45 -7.21 7.62 14.75
N ASP A 46 -8.44 7.92 15.19
CA ASP A 46 -8.77 9.19 15.86
C ASP A 46 -8.20 9.24 17.29
N GLU A 47 -8.44 10.36 17.99
CA GLU A 47 -7.99 10.59 19.38
C GLU A 47 -8.52 9.54 20.37
N ASN A 48 -9.62 8.85 20.02
CA ASN A 48 -10.23 7.80 20.81
C ASN A 48 -9.80 6.39 20.38
N GLY A 49 -8.86 6.28 19.43
CA GLY A 49 -8.37 5.01 18.90
C GLY A 49 -9.33 4.33 17.91
N ARG A 50 -10.35 5.03 17.40
CA ARG A 50 -11.30 4.47 16.43
C ARG A 50 -10.75 4.56 15.03
N ILE A 51 -10.92 3.48 14.26
CA ILE A 51 -10.51 3.43 12.86
C ILE A 51 -11.43 4.32 12.02
N LEU A 52 -10.83 5.19 11.21
CA LEU A 52 -11.58 5.98 10.24
C LEU A 52 -11.82 5.18 8.95
N HIS A 53 -13.10 4.90 8.69
CA HIS A 53 -13.55 4.29 7.45
C HIS A 53 -13.84 5.35 6.39
N CYS A 54 -13.25 5.17 5.21
CA CYS A 54 -13.37 6.12 4.10
C CYS A 54 -14.33 5.61 3.03
N SER A 55 -14.69 6.49 2.11
CA SER A 55 -15.53 6.17 0.95
C SER A 55 -15.28 7.19 -0.17
N PHE A 56 -16.09 7.15 -1.23
CA PHE A 56 -16.08 8.20 -2.25
C PHE A 56 -16.43 9.59 -1.71
N THR A 57 -17.19 9.68 -0.62
CA THR A 57 -17.60 10.94 0.01
C THR A 57 -16.79 11.25 1.27
N ASN A 58 -16.37 10.21 1.99
CA ASN A 58 -15.63 10.34 3.24
C ASN A 58 -14.13 10.32 2.95
N LEU A 59 -13.55 11.52 2.87
CA LEU A 59 -12.16 11.73 2.52
C LEU A 59 -11.22 11.42 3.69
N CYS A 60 -10.03 10.93 3.38
CA CYS A 60 -8.99 10.70 4.36
C CYS A 60 -8.23 11.98 4.73
N PRO A 61 -7.65 12.05 5.93
CA PRO A 61 -6.77 13.15 6.35
C PRO A 61 -5.56 13.32 5.43
N ILE A 62 -4.88 14.46 5.55
CA ILE A 62 -3.65 14.76 4.81
C ILE A 62 -2.61 13.64 5.05
N ASN A 63 -1.95 13.20 3.98
CA ASN A 63 -0.98 12.09 3.95
C ASN A 63 -1.59 10.69 4.15
N TYR A 64 -2.92 10.56 4.03
CA TYR A 64 -3.60 9.28 3.96
C TYR A 64 -4.37 9.17 2.65
N PHE A 65 -4.41 7.97 2.09
CA PHE A 65 -5.27 7.61 0.97
C PHE A 65 -6.40 6.70 1.45
N CYS A 66 -7.51 6.69 0.72
CA CYS A 66 -8.58 5.74 0.99
C CYS A 66 -8.24 4.38 0.40
N HIS A 67 -7.95 3.41 1.27
CA HIS A 67 -7.78 2.02 0.89
C HIS A 67 -9.16 1.37 0.77
N PHE A 68 -9.58 1.03 -0.44
CA PHE A 68 -10.82 0.28 -0.68
C PHE A 68 -10.56 -1.22 -0.58
N GLY A 69 -11.01 -1.84 0.51
CA GLY A 69 -10.80 -3.27 0.79
C GLY A 69 -11.83 -4.19 0.13
N ALA A 70 -12.00 -5.39 0.71
CA ALA A 70 -13.04 -6.35 0.31
C ALA A 70 -14.45 -5.89 0.66
N ASP A 71 -14.58 -5.19 1.77
CA ASP A 71 -15.84 -4.69 2.33
C ASP A 71 -15.59 -3.41 3.12
N ILE A 72 -16.63 -2.89 3.78
CA ILE A 72 -16.52 -1.66 4.57
C ILE A 72 -15.54 -1.81 5.75
N THR A 73 -15.41 -3.01 6.34
CA THR A 73 -14.53 -3.24 7.50
C THR A 73 -13.05 -3.13 7.13
N THR A 74 -12.74 -3.41 5.87
CA THR A 74 -11.38 -3.31 5.29
C THR A 74 -11.21 -2.05 4.45
N THR A 75 -12.22 -1.17 4.39
CA THR A 75 -12.15 0.12 3.70
C THR A 75 -11.83 1.25 4.69
N VAL A 76 -10.58 1.70 4.69
CA VAL A 76 -10.02 2.55 5.77
C VAL A 76 -9.00 3.55 5.21
N CYS A 77 -8.63 4.55 6.01
CA CYS A 77 -7.56 5.47 5.64
C CYS A 77 -6.17 4.88 5.95
N CYS A 78 -5.35 4.71 4.91
CA CYS A 78 -4.00 4.18 5.00
C CYS A 78 -2.96 5.25 4.70
N LYS A 79 -1.81 5.20 5.38
CA LYS A 79 -0.76 6.22 5.23
C LYS A 79 -0.12 6.11 3.85
N VAL A 80 0.06 7.26 3.19
CA VAL A 80 0.85 7.36 1.97
C VAL A 80 2.32 7.11 2.32
N THR A 81 2.91 6.06 1.75
CA THR A 81 4.28 5.65 2.08
C THR A 81 5.30 5.97 1.00
N THR A 82 4.81 6.33 -0.19
CA THR A 82 5.63 6.75 -1.31
C THR A 82 5.10 8.06 -1.87
N PHE A 83 6.00 8.94 -2.26
CA PHE A 83 5.65 10.16 -2.99
C PHE A 83 5.52 9.91 -4.50
N MET A 84 5.69 8.66 -4.93
CA MET A 84 5.48 8.27 -6.31
C MET A 84 3.99 8.24 -6.65
N SER A 85 3.66 8.70 -7.86
CA SER A 85 2.31 8.55 -8.39
C SER A 85 1.89 7.08 -8.38
N PRO A 86 0.62 6.75 -8.08
CA PRO A 86 0.06 5.41 -8.25
C PRO A 86 0.35 4.81 -9.64
N CYS A 87 0.47 5.66 -10.66
CA CYS A 87 0.75 5.27 -12.03
C CYS A 87 2.19 4.79 -12.26
N ASN A 88 3.09 5.00 -11.30
CA ASN A 88 4.52 4.71 -11.43
C ASN A 88 4.99 3.63 -10.45
N ILE A 89 4.08 3.03 -9.67
CA ILE A 89 4.41 1.95 -8.74
C ILE A 89 3.83 0.62 -9.26
N PRO A 90 4.51 -0.52 -9.03
CA PRO A 90 4.00 -1.82 -9.45
C PRO A 90 2.70 -2.14 -8.72
N VAL A 91 1.76 -2.82 -9.38
CA VAL A 91 0.55 -3.31 -8.71
C VAL A 91 0.90 -4.27 -7.57
N GLN A 92 0.15 -4.21 -6.48
CA GLN A 92 0.23 -5.16 -5.38
C GLN A 92 -1.11 -5.86 -5.18
N ILE A 93 -1.10 -7.19 -5.28
CA ILE A 93 -2.27 -8.06 -5.09
C ILE A 93 -2.82 -7.97 -3.65
N GLY A 94 -1.95 -7.67 -2.68
CA GLY A 94 -2.30 -7.69 -1.26
C GLY A 94 -2.45 -9.11 -0.73
N HIS A 95 -3.08 -9.24 0.44
CA HIS A 95 -3.35 -10.51 1.10
C HIS A 95 -4.83 -10.61 1.51
N GLY A 96 -5.22 -11.78 2.03
CA GLY A 96 -6.61 -12.11 2.31
C GLY A 96 -7.13 -13.20 1.36
N THR A 97 -8.44 -13.39 1.35
CA THR A 97 -9.13 -14.43 0.58
C THR A 97 -10.05 -13.85 -0.50
N GLY A 98 -10.05 -12.53 -0.67
CA GLY A 98 -10.86 -11.83 -1.65
C GLY A 98 -10.46 -12.21 -3.07
N HIS A 99 -11.46 -12.28 -3.95
CA HIS A 99 -11.28 -12.46 -5.39
C HIS A 99 -11.94 -11.27 -6.09
N ILE A 100 -11.37 -10.09 -5.90
CA ILE A 100 -12.01 -8.82 -6.27
C ILE A 100 -11.37 -8.30 -7.55
N LYS A 101 -12.19 -8.09 -8.58
CA LYS A 101 -11.72 -7.48 -9.83
C LYS A 101 -11.43 -6.00 -9.59
N ARG A 102 -10.19 -5.58 -9.87
CA ARG A 102 -9.73 -4.19 -9.79
C ARG A 102 -8.97 -3.82 -11.04
N ILE A 103 -8.69 -2.54 -11.21
CA ILE A 103 -7.89 -2.02 -12.33
C ILE A 103 -6.56 -1.50 -11.80
N TYR A 104 -5.45 -1.79 -12.47
CA TYR A 104 -4.17 -1.14 -12.21
C TYR A 104 -3.64 -0.52 -13.51
N TYR A 105 -2.79 0.48 -13.39
CA TYR A 105 -2.10 1.05 -14.54
C TYR A 105 -0.78 0.33 -14.80
N ASN A 106 -0.62 -0.16 -16.02
CA ASN A 106 0.63 -0.74 -16.52
C ASN A 106 1.40 0.32 -17.33
N ALA A 107 2.43 0.89 -16.73
CA ALA A 107 3.24 1.94 -17.34
C ALA A 107 4.03 1.48 -18.57
N ALA A 108 4.40 0.19 -18.66
CA ALA A 108 5.19 -0.33 -19.78
C ALA A 108 4.42 -0.31 -21.11
N ILE A 109 3.11 -0.55 -21.05
CA ILE A 109 2.24 -0.53 -22.23
C ILE A 109 1.24 0.64 -22.24
N ARG A 110 1.31 1.51 -21.23
CA ARG A 110 0.42 2.66 -21.02
C ARG A 110 -1.07 2.30 -21.05
N GLN A 111 -1.47 1.26 -20.32
CA GLN A 111 -2.86 0.78 -20.29
C GLN A 111 -3.38 0.51 -18.89
N CYS A 112 -4.70 0.64 -18.73
CA CYS A 112 -5.44 0.25 -17.53
C CYS A 112 -5.90 -1.22 -17.63
N ILE A 113 -5.22 -2.03 -16.82
CA ILE A 113 -5.22 -3.48 -16.59
C ILE A 113 -6.21 -4.08 -15.59
N PRO A 114 -7.22 -4.92 -15.90
CA PRO A 114 -7.84 -5.72 -14.85
C PRO A 114 -6.84 -6.66 -14.15
N PHE A 115 -6.94 -6.77 -12.82
CA PHE A 115 -6.26 -7.77 -12.01
C PHE A 115 -7.15 -8.26 -10.85
N ILE A 116 -6.74 -9.33 -10.18
CA ILE A 116 -7.42 -9.85 -8.99
C ILE A 116 -6.71 -9.32 -7.74
N TYR A 117 -7.47 -8.64 -6.90
CA TYR A 117 -7.05 -8.07 -5.63
C TYR A 117 -7.59 -8.91 -4.46
N SER A 118 -6.75 -9.15 -3.46
CA SER A 118 -7.06 -10.04 -2.32
C SER A 118 -7.92 -9.38 -1.23
N GLY A 119 -8.18 -8.07 -1.33
CA GLY A 119 -9.09 -7.35 -0.44
C GLY A 119 -8.46 -6.65 0.75
N ILE A 120 -7.20 -6.95 1.05
CA ILE A 120 -6.45 -6.34 2.16
C ILE A 120 -5.04 -5.97 1.71
N GLY A 121 -4.55 -4.81 2.14
CA GLY A 121 -3.25 -4.28 1.75
C GLY A 121 -3.22 -3.86 0.28
N GLY A 122 -2.08 -4.05 -0.38
CA GLY A 122 -1.86 -3.49 -1.70
C GLY A 122 -1.64 -1.99 -1.66
N ASN A 123 -1.39 -1.36 -2.81
CA ASN A 123 -1.02 0.04 -2.90
C ASN A 123 -2.03 0.85 -3.72
N GLU A 124 -1.72 2.13 -3.92
CA GLU A 124 -2.61 3.05 -4.62
C GLU A 124 -2.77 2.75 -6.13
N ASN A 125 -1.93 1.88 -6.73
CA ASN A 125 -2.12 1.40 -8.10
C ASN A 125 -3.21 0.30 -8.15
N ASN A 126 -4.39 0.66 -7.64
CA ASN A 126 -5.55 -0.21 -7.47
C ASN A 126 -6.80 0.66 -7.51
N PHE A 127 -7.41 0.73 -8.68
CA PHE A 127 -8.58 1.55 -8.99
C PHE A 127 -9.84 0.67 -9.05
N LEU A 128 -10.97 1.26 -8.70
CA LEU A 128 -12.27 0.58 -8.70
C LEU A 128 -12.83 0.44 -10.12
N THR A 129 -12.54 1.40 -10.99
CA THR A 129 -13.01 1.41 -12.38
C THR A 129 -11.91 1.74 -13.38
N VAL A 130 -12.16 1.44 -14.66
CA VAL A 130 -11.22 1.75 -15.75
C VAL A 130 -11.14 3.25 -15.94
N GLU A 131 -12.27 3.95 -15.81
CA GLU A 131 -12.37 5.40 -15.96
C GLU A 131 -11.56 6.13 -14.88
N GLU A 132 -11.58 5.65 -13.64
CA GLU A 132 -10.75 6.19 -12.55
C GLU A 132 -9.25 6.04 -12.89
N CYS A 133 -8.84 4.85 -13.32
CA CYS A 133 -7.46 4.58 -13.74
C CYS A 133 -7.02 5.49 -14.90
N ILE A 134 -7.83 5.58 -15.97
CA ILE A 134 -7.54 6.43 -17.14
C ILE A 134 -7.44 7.89 -16.69
N SER A 135 -8.42 8.35 -15.91
CA SER A 135 -8.46 9.73 -15.44
C SER A 135 -7.25 10.08 -14.58
N LYS A 136 -6.70 9.12 -13.83
CA LYS A 136 -5.56 9.34 -12.95
C LYS A 136 -4.22 9.22 -13.67
N CYS A 137 -4.10 8.30 -14.61
CA CYS A 137 -2.80 7.87 -15.16
C CYS A 137 -2.58 8.16 -16.65
N LEU A 138 -3.63 8.50 -17.40
CA LEU A 138 -3.56 8.75 -18.84
C LEU A 138 -4.05 10.14 -19.25
N ASN A 139 -4.62 10.91 -18.33
CA ASN A 139 -4.92 12.31 -18.59
C ASN A 139 -3.61 13.13 -18.55
N ASP A 140 -2.91 13.17 -19.69
CA ASP A 140 -1.74 14.02 -19.96
C ASP A 140 -2.06 15.53 -19.97
N PHE A 141 -3.29 15.94 -19.63
CA PHE A 141 -3.72 17.35 -19.56
C PHE A 141 -3.20 18.12 -18.33
N GLY A 142 -2.28 17.53 -17.56
CA GLY A 142 -1.77 18.06 -16.29
C GLY A 142 -0.38 18.71 -16.32
N SER A 143 0.26 18.84 -17.48
CA SER A 143 1.50 19.63 -17.61
C SER A 143 1.50 20.44 -18.91
N ASN A 144 1.05 21.70 -18.81
CA ASN A 144 0.94 22.73 -19.87
C ASN A 144 -0.39 22.83 -20.63
N PHE A 145 -1.51 23.04 -19.94
CA PHE A 145 -2.62 23.76 -20.57
C PHE A 145 -3.36 24.61 -19.54
N ILE A 146 -2.92 25.85 -19.35
CA ILE A 146 -3.84 26.91 -18.90
C ILE A 146 -4.79 27.12 -20.07
N GLN A 147 -5.93 26.42 -20.08
CA GLN A 147 -7.05 26.78 -20.95
C GLN A 147 -7.68 28.04 -20.37
N HIS A 148 -7.27 29.20 -20.87
CA HIS A 148 -8.18 30.32 -20.89
C HIS A 148 -9.30 29.96 -21.86
N PHE A 149 -10.46 29.59 -21.33
CA PHE A 149 -11.69 29.54 -22.11
C PHE A 149 -12.01 30.97 -22.56
N ASP A 150 -12.02 31.23 -23.86
CA ASP A 150 -12.73 32.41 -24.34
C ASP A 150 -14.24 32.17 -24.24
N ASN A 151 -15.03 33.25 -24.19
CA ASN A 151 -16.49 33.18 -24.03
C ASN A 151 -17.21 32.53 -25.23
N ASN A 152 -16.47 32.03 -26.23
CA ASN A 152 -17.03 31.44 -27.45
C ASN A 152 -16.72 29.94 -27.57
N GLY A 153 -16.11 29.32 -26.56
CA GLY A 153 -16.02 27.86 -26.47
C GLY A 153 -15.19 27.21 -27.57
N LYS A 154 -14.20 27.92 -28.13
CA LYS A 154 -13.29 27.36 -29.14
C LYS A 154 -11.88 27.24 -28.58
N TYR A 155 -11.27 26.06 -28.75
CA TYR A 155 -9.85 25.86 -28.48
C TYR A 155 -9.02 26.62 -29.52
N THR A 156 -8.18 27.56 -29.07
CA THR A 156 -7.06 28.11 -29.86
C THR A 156 -5.76 27.52 -29.38
#